data_AF-A0A975GWF7-F1
#
_entry.id   AF-A0A975GWF7-F1
#
_cell.length_a   1.000
_cell.length_b   1.000
_cell.length_c   1.000
_cell.angle_alpha   90.00
_cell.angle_beta   90.00
_cell.angle_gamma   90.00
#
_symmetry.space_group_name_H-M   'P 1'
#
loop_
_entity.id
_entity.type
_entity.pdbx_description
1 polymer ?
#
loop_
_entity_poly.entity_id
_entity_poly.type
_entity_poly.pdbx_seq_one_letter_code
_entity_poly.pdbx_strand_id
1 'polypeptide(L)'
;MPNPITHNLSRLTDFKGRDTRGQFWPWAACVVGGIILIWFVAVGSVFGCMVSQMTAYAEAHPDQATVTTADGSTSIAIEGSHPEFIPDFGVLFWILGGMVIAAVVLLAAAVARRLHDRGRSAFWGLAPLPFLTFGLVAVPAVMNEITTGVEPDMRLFLAIFLNNICYLAVLLTLIIQLSGAGQPEPNRFGPPTA
;
A
#
# COMPACT_ATOMS: atom_id res chain seq x y z
N MET A 1 -26.61 16.19 1.79
CA MET A 1 -25.75 15.39 0.88
C MET A 1 -25.74 13.96 1.38
N PRO A 2 -25.87 12.94 0.52
CA PRO A 2 -25.74 11.54 0.93
C PRO A 2 -24.37 11.27 1.55
N ASN A 3 -24.28 10.32 2.48
CA ASN A 3 -23.03 9.94 3.12
C ASN A 3 -22.00 9.53 2.03
N PRO A 4 -20.80 10.14 1.99
CA PRO A 4 -19.77 9.87 0.99
C PRO A 4 -19.40 8.39 0.84
N ILE A 5 -19.45 7.63 1.93
CA ILE A 5 -19.08 6.21 1.94
C ILE A 5 -20.14 5.39 1.23
N THR A 6 -21.42 5.51 1.62
CA THR A 6 -22.51 4.76 1.00
C THR A 6 -22.75 5.19 -0.46
N HIS A 7 -22.51 6.47 -0.77
CA HIS A 7 -22.53 7.00 -2.14
C HIS A 7 -21.50 6.29 -3.02
N ASN A 8 -20.23 6.22 -2.60
CA ASN A 8 -19.20 5.59 -3.41
C ASN A 8 -19.35 4.07 -3.47
N LEU A 9 -19.83 3.43 -2.38
CA LEU A 9 -20.06 2.00 -2.34
C LEU A 9 -21.16 1.55 -3.31
N SER A 10 -22.25 2.31 -3.42
CA SER A 10 -23.32 2.03 -4.39
C SER A 10 -22.92 2.31 -5.85
N ARG A 11 -21.80 3.01 -6.07
CA ARG A 11 -21.31 3.43 -7.38
C ARG A 11 -19.90 2.90 -7.68
N LEU A 12 -19.51 1.76 -7.13
CA LEU A 12 -18.17 1.18 -7.32
C LEU A 12 -17.80 0.92 -8.78
N THR A 13 -18.77 0.58 -9.62
CA THR A 13 -18.57 0.28 -11.05
C THR A 13 -19.01 1.40 -11.99
N ASP A 14 -19.51 2.51 -11.44
CA ASP A 14 -20.06 3.61 -12.24
C ASP A 14 -19.03 4.71 -12.47
N PHE A 15 -18.28 4.63 -13.56
CA PHE A 15 -17.25 5.61 -13.89
C PHE A 15 -17.80 6.95 -14.41
N LYS A 16 -19.13 7.10 -14.55
CA LYS A 16 -19.76 8.28 -15.16
C LYS A 16 -20.14 9.33 -14.11
N GLY A 17 -20.23 10.56 -14.56
CA GLY A 17 -20.58 11.71 -13.73
C GLY A 17 -19.38 12.28 -12.98
N ARG A 18 -19.69 13.04 -11.93
CA ARG A 18 -18.74 13.91 -11.22
C ARG A 18 -18.90 13.72 -9.71
N ASP A 19 -17.79 13.75 -8.98
CA ASP A 19 -17.77 13.75 -7.52
C ASP A 19 -17.04 14.99 -7.01
N THR A 20 -17.61 15.64 -5.99
CA THR A 20 -16.97 16.77 -5.31
C THR A 20 -15.83 16.30 -4.40
N ARG A 21 -15.01 17.24 -3.91
CA ARG A 21 -13.96 16.96 -2.92
C ARG A 21 -14.52 16.32 -1.64
N GLY A 22 -15.70 16.78 -1.20
CA GLY A 22 -16.37 16.29 0.00
C GLY A 22 -16.95 14.87 -0.17
N GLN A 23 -17.17 14.41 -1.39
CA GLN A 23 -17.56 13.03 -1.68
C GLN A 23 -16.36 12.10 -1.86
N PHE A 24 -15.30 12.60 -2.50
CA PHE A 24 -14.12 11.82 -2.83
C PHE A 24 -13.20 11.55 -1.62
N TRP A 25 -12.77 12.59 -0.90
CA TRP A 25 -11.73 12.45 0.12
C TRP A 25 -12.13 11.59 1.33
N PRO A 26 -13.36 11.66 1.85
CA PRO A 26 -13.78 10.75 2.91
C PRO A 26 -13.80 9.28 2.47
N TRP A 27 -14.20 8.99 1.24
CA TRP A 27 -14.10 7.64 0.66
C TRP A 27 -12.66 7.20 0.50
N ALA A 28 -11.80 8.05 -0.07
CA ALA A 28 -10.39 7.75 -0.25
C ALA A 28 -9.68 7.48 1.09
N ALA A 29 -9.96 8.30 2.12
CA ALA A 29 -9.45 8.11 3.47
C ALA A 29 -9.96 6.80 4.10
N CYS A 30 -11.23 6.43 3.88
CA CYS A 30 -11.79 5.16 4.36
C CYS A 30 -11.08 3.96 3.72
N VAL A 31 -10.90 3.95 2.40
CA VAL A 31 -10.22 2.85 1.69
C VAL A 31 -8.75 2.76 2.10
N VAL A 32 -8.02 3.87 2.06
CA VAL A 32 -6.59 3.90 2.40
C VAL A 32 -6.37 3.56 3.88
N GLY A 33 -7.16 4.15 4.78
CA GLY A 33 -7.08 3.87 6.21
C GLY A 33 -7.41 2.41 6.54
N GLY A 34 -8.43 1.84 5.89
CA GLY A 34 -8.77 0.42 6.03
C GLY A 34 -7.64 -0.51 5.58
N ILE A 35 -7.02 -0.22 4.44
CA ILE A 35 -5.88 -1.01 3.93
C ILE A 35 -4.68 -0.88 4.86
N ILE A 36 -4.35 0.33 5.32
CA ILE A 36 -3.25 0.55 6.27
C ILE A 36 -3.50 -0.26 7.54
N LEU A 37 -4.72 -0.24 8.08
CA LEU A 37 -5.07 -1.02 9.28
C LEU A 37 -4.91 -2.53 9.04
N ILE A 38 -5.42 -3.05 7.92
CA ILE A 38 -5.28 -4.47 7.55
C ILE A 38 -3.79 -4.84 7.43
N TRP A 39 -2.98 -3.98 6.82
CA TRP A 39 -1.55 -4.19 6.70
C TRP A 39 -0.83 -4.24 8.05
N PHE A 40 -1.13 -3.29 8.94
CA PHE A 40 -0.57 -3.31 10.29
C PHE A 40 -0.93 -4.58 11.06
N VAL A 41 -2.16 -5.06 10.93
CA VAL A 41 -2.59 -6.32 11.53
C VAL A 41 -1.82 -7.49 10.91
N ALA A 42 -1.73 -7.57 9.58
CA ALA A 42 -1.04 -8.66 8.88
C ALA A 42 0.45 -8.73 9.27
N VAL A 43 1.16 -7.59 9.23
CA VAL A 43 2.57 -7.50 9.66
C VAL A 43 2.69 -7.85 11.14
N GLY A 44 1.85 -7.27 12.00
CA GLY A 44 1.86 -7.53 13.44
C GLY A 44 1.65 -9.01 13.78
N SER A 45 0.77 -9.71 13.06
CA SER A 45 0.56 -11.15 13.23
C SER A 45 1.79 -11.98 12.82
N VAL A 46 2.43 -11.65 11.70
CA VAL A 46 3.63 -12.35 11.22
C VAL A 46 4.80 -12.16 12.21
N PHE A 47 5.05 -10.91 12.63
CA PHE A 47 6.11 -10.61 13.59
C PHE A 47 5.80 -11.17 14.99
N GLY A 48 4.54 -11.16 15.41
CA GLY A 48 4.12 -11.78 16.67
C GLY A 48 4.36 -13.29 16.68
N CYS A 49 4.08 -13.96 15.55
CA CYS A 49 4.40 -15.38 15.38
C CYS A 49 5.91 -15.63 15.45
N MET A 50 6.72 -14.82 14.76
CA MET A 50 8.18 -14.91 14.81
C MET A 50 8.72 -14.78 16.25
N VAL A 51 8.30 -13.76 16.99
CA VAL A 51 8.70 -13.57 18.40
C VAL A 51 8.30 -14.77 19.25
N SER A 52 7.09 -15.30 19.07
CA SER A 52 6.66 -16.49 19.83
C SER A 52 7.53 -17.72 19.57
N GLN A 53 7.99 -17.91 18.33
CA GLN A 53 8.88 -19.01 17.95
C GLN A 53 10.28 -18.82 18.53
N MET A 54 10.82 -17.60 18.50
CA MET A 54 12.13 -17.28 19.08
C MET A 54 12.13 -17.51 20.60
N THR A 55 11.07 -17.10 21.30
CA THR A 55 10.92 -17.36 22.74
C THR A 55 10.88 -18.86 23.04
N ALA A 56 10.06 -19.62 22.31
CA ALA A 56 9.98 -21.07 22.49
C ALA A 56 11.32 -21.77 22.18
N TYR A 57 12.07 -21.31 21.18
CA TYR A 57 13.39 -21.83 20.87
C TYR A 57 14.41 -21.54 21.97
N ALA A 58 14.42 -20.32 22.49
CA ALA A 58 15.32 -19.91 23.58
C ALA A 58 15.06 -20.70 24.87
N GLU A 59 13.79 -21.00 25.18
CA GLU A 59 13.43 -21.87 26.31
C GLU A 59 13.88 -23.32 26.10
N ALA A 60 13.80 -23.83 24.87
CA ALA A 60 14.21 -25.19 24.53
C ALA A 60 15.75 -25.36 24.44
N HIS A 61 16.49 -24.30 24.11
CA HIS A 61 17.94 -24.30 23.93
C HIS A 61 18.62 -23.18 24.76
N PRO A 62 18.58 -23.28 26.10
CA PRO A 62 19.09 -22.24 26.99
C PRO A 62 20.62 -22.07 26.91
N ASP A 63 21.33 -23.04 26.34
CA ASP A 63 22.76 -23.01 26.07
C ASP A 63 23.13 -22.21 24.81
N GLN A 64 22.16 -21.96 23.93
CA GLN A 64 22.34 -21.25 22.64
C GLN A 64 21.62 -19.90 22.61
N ALA A 65 20.92 -19.54 23.69
CA ALA A 65 20.13 -18.31 23.76
C ALA A 65 20.51 -17.49 25.00
N THR A 66 20.91 -16.25 24.77
CA THR A 66 21.10 -15.25 25.81
C THR A 66 19.85 -14.38 25.91
N VAL A 67 19.07 -14.57 26.97
CA VAL A 67 17.90 -13.76 27.29
C VAL A 67 18.30 -12.67 28.29
N THR A 68 18.32 -11.41 27.85
CA THR A 68 18.56 -10.25 28.72
C THR A 68 17.26 -9.51 28.94
N THR A 69 16.79 -9.46 30.19
CA THR A 69 15.63 -8.67 30.59
C THR A 69 16.13 -7.39 31.26
N ALA A 70 16.02 -6.25 30.57
CA ALA A 70 16.41 -4.94 31.08
C ALA A 70 15.23 -3.96 30.95
N ASP A 71 14.90 -3.28 32.05
CA ASP A 71 13.92 -2.18 32.13
C ASP A 71 12.57 -2.45 31.43
N GLY A 72 12.02 -3.66 31.62
CA GLY A 72 10.73 -4.07 31.05
C GLY A 72 10.78 -4.50 29.58
N SER A 73 11.97 -4.56 28.97
CA SER A 73 12.19 -5.12 27.64
C SER A 73 12.95 -6.45 27.73
N THR A 74 12.43 -7.48 27.07
CA THR A 74 13.11 -8.78 26.92
C THR A 74 13.81 -8.80 25.58
N SER A 75 15.14 -8.85 25.59
CA SER A 75 15.97 -9.04 24.40
C SER A 75 16.43 -10.49 24.34
N ILE A 76 16.12 -11.18 23.24
CA ILE A 76 16.53 -12.57 23.00
C ILE A 76 17.60 -12.54 21.92
N ALA A 77 18.84 -12.86 22.29
CA ALA A 77 19.94 -13.06 21.35
C ALA A 77 20.19 -14.56 21.22
N ILE A 78 20.00 -15.11 20.02
CA ILE A 78 20.24 -16.53 19.74
C ILE A 78 21.56 -16.62 18.96
N GLU A 79 22.47 -17.48 19.42
CA GLU A 79 23.78 -17.65 18.80
C GLU A 79 23.68 -18.48 17.51
N GLY A 80 24.15 -17.91 16.40
CA GLY A 80 24.18 -18.58 15.10
C GLY A 80 23.27 -17.92 14.05
N SER A 81 23.24 -18.49 12.85
CA SER A 81 22.33 -18.08 11.79
C SER A 81 21.08 -18.94 11.86
N HIS A 82 19.94 -18.32 12.17
CA HIS A 82 18.64 -18.99 12.28
C HIS A 82 17.69 -18.52 11.17
N PRO A 83 17.86 -19.01 9.93
CA PRO A 83 16.99 -18.66 8.81
C PRO A 83 15.52 -19.03 9.05
N GLU A 84 15.24 -19.97 9.96
CA GLU A 84 13.89 -20.34 10.40
C GLU A 84 13.09 -19.21 11.05
N PHE A 85 13.77 -18.19 11.60
CA PHE A 85 13.10 -17.02 12.18
C PHE A 85 12.93 -15.89 11.16
N ILE A 86 13.46 -16.01 9.94
CA ILE A 86 13.25 -15.01 8.89
C ILE A 86 11.81 -15.20 8.35
N PRO A 87 10.94 -14.19 8.45
CA PRO A 87 9.59 -14.29 7.92
C PRO A 87 9.59 -14.60 6.42
N ASP A 88 8.63 -15.42 5.97
CA ASP A 88 8.38 -15.59 4.54
C ASP A 88 7.80 -14.29 3.95
N PHE A 89 8.70 -13.47 3.41
CA PHE A 89 8.34 -12.22 2.75
C PHE A 89 7.50 -12.44 1.49
N GLY A 90 7.55 -13.62 0.87
CA GLY A 90 6.74 -13.96 -0.30
C GLY A 90 5.25 -13.89 0.03
N VAL A 91 4.83 -14.51 1.13
CA VAL A 91 3.44 -14.44 1.61
C VAL A 91 3.04 -12.99 1.92
N LEU A 92 3.93 -12.25 2.59
CA LEU A 92 3.68 -10.86 2.95
C LEU A 92 3.49 -9.97 1.70
N PHE A 93 4.31 -10.16 0.67
CA PHE A 93 4.20 -9.44 -0.60
C PHE A 93 2.96 -9.84 -1.42
N TRP A 94 2.53 -11.10 -1.35
CA TRP A 94 1.25 -11.52 -1.95
C TRP A 94 0.06 -10.82 -1.31
N ILE A 95 0.03 -10.75 0.03
CA ILE A 95 -1.01 -10.02 0.76
C ILE A 95 -0.97 -8.53 0.37
N LEU A 96 0.22 -7.93 0.34
CA LEU A 96 0.41 -6.54 -0.10
C LEU A 96 -0.12 -6.31 -1.52
N GLY A 97 0.24 -7.17 -2.47
CA GLY A 97 -0.23 -7.10 -3.86
C GLY A 97 -1.75 -7.17 -3.96
N GLY A 98 -2.37 -8.10 -3.23
CA GLY A 98 -3.83 -8.23 -3.16
C GLY A 98 -4.50 -6.97 -2.59
N MET A 99 -3.95 -6.40 -1.52
CA MET A 99 -4.46 -5.15 -0.93
C MET A 99 -4.31 -3.96 -1.88
N VAL A 100 -3.20 -3.85 -2.60
CA VAL A 100 -2.99 -2.79 -3.58
C VAL A 100 -3.99 -2.89 -4.73
N ILE A 101 -4.22 -4.10 -5.26
CA ILE A 101 -5.24 -4.34 -6.28
C ILE A 101 -6.63 -3.94 -5.77
N ALA A 102 -6.98 -4.35 -4.54
CA ALA A 102 -8.24 -3.95 -3.92
C ALA A 102 -8.36 -2.42 -3.79
N ALA A 103 -7.27 -1.73 -3.39
CA ALA A 103 -7.22 -0.27 -3.31
C ALA A 103 -7.53 0.38 -4.66
N VAL A 104 -6.84 -0.08 -5.72
CA VAL A 104 -7.00 0.44 -7.08
C VAL A 104 -8.44 0.25 -7.55
N VAL A 105 -9.01 -0.94 -7.36
CA VAL A 105 -10.39 -1.24 -7.76
C VAL A 105 -11.40 -0.38 -6.99
N LEU A 106 -11.28 -0.27 -5.67
CA LEU A 106 -12.20 0.50 -4.82
C LEU A 106 -12.13 2.01 -5.10
N LEU A 107 -10.97 2.52 -5.53
CA LEU A 107 -10.78 3.94 -5.83
C LEU A 107 -11.03 4.28 -7.29
N ALA A 108 -10.98 3.33 -8.22
CA ALA A 108 -10.96 3.60 -9.67
C ALA A 108 -12.12 4.47 -10.13
N ALA A 109 -13.36 4.11 -9.80
CA ALA A 109 -14.54 4.87 -10.22
C ALA A 109 -14.61 6.25 -9.54
N ALA A 110 -14.24 6.35 -8.26
CA ALA A 110 -14.21 7.60 -7.52
C ALA A 110 -13.14 8.57 -8.07
N VAL A 111 -11.95 8.07 -8.40
CA VAL A 111 -10.87 8.85 -9.05
C VAL A 111 -11.31 9.34 -10.42
N ALA A 112 -11.96 8.48 -11.22
CA ALA A 112 -12.50 8.88 -12.53
C ALA A 112 -13.51 10.03 -12.40
N ARG A 113 -14.53 9.88 -11.54
CA ARG A 113 -15.55 10.92 -11.29
C ARG A 113 -14.95 12.20 -10.72
N ARG A 114 -13.91 12.10 -9.89
CA ARG A 114 -13.20 13.26 -9.35
C ARG A 114 -12.40 14.01 -10.42
N LEU A 115 -11.75 13.29 -11.33
CA LEU A 115 -11.06 13.89 -12.48
C LEU A 115 -12.05 14.52 -13.47
N HIS A 116 -13.19 13.87 -13.69
CA HIS A 116 -14.29 14.42 -14.50
C HIS A 116 -14.85 15.71 -13.94
N ASP A 117 -14.89 15.86 -12.62
CA ASP A 117 -15.32 17.12 -11.98
C ASP A 117 -14.42 18.31 -12.35
N ARG A 118 -13.17 18.03 -12.75
CA ARG A 118 -12.22 19.04 -13.26
C ARG A 118 -12.12 19.10 -14.77
N GLY A 119 -13.02 18.43 -15.48
CA GLY A 119 -12.98 18.31 -16.94
C GLY A 119 -11.78 17.49 -17.45
N ARG A 120 -11.07 16.79 -16.56
CA ARG A 120 -9.91 15.96 -16.93
C ARG A 120 -10.36 14.56 -17.31
N SER A 121 -9.54 13.88 -18.11
CA SER A 121 -9.77 12.49 -18.48
C SER A 121 -9.49 11.56 -17.29
N ALA A 122 -10.28 10.50 -17.11
CA ALA A 122 -10.02 9.44 -16.14
C ALA A 122 -8.67 8.74 -16.38
N PHE A 123 -8.13 8.77 -17.60
CA PHE A 123 -6.83 8.18 -17.95
C PHE A 123 -5.66 8.75 -17.11
N TRP A 124 -5.77 9.96 -16.56
CA TRP A 124 -4.77 10.50 -15.63
C TRP A 124 -4.65 9.66 -14.35
N GLY A 125 -5.71 8.95 -13.94
CA GLY A 125 -5.69 8.04 -12.80
C GLY A 125 -4.88 6.76 -13.04
N LEU A 126 -4.60 6.39 -14.30
CA LEU A 126 -3.78 5.23 -14.63
C LEU A 126 -2.29 5.52 -14.59
N ALA A 127 -1.88 6.79 -14.63
CA ALA A 127 -0.48 7.18 -14.73
C ALA A 127 0.43 6.59 -13.63
N PRO A 128 0.00 6.44 -12.36
CA PRO A 128 0.83 5.80 -11.34
C PRO A 128 0.99 4.28 -11.50
N LEU A 129 0.08 3.61 -12.23
CA LEU A 129 -0.02 2.15 -12.24
C LEU A 129 1.21 1.44 -12.81
N PRO A 130 1.84 1.87 -13.93
CA PRO A 130 3.05 1.21 -14.42
C PRO A 130 4.19 1.21 -13.39
N PHE A 131 4.39 2.31 -12.68
CA PHE A 131 5.44 2.41 -11.66
C PHE A 131 5.12 1.61 -10.40
N LEU A 132 3.84 1.56 -10.03
CA LEU A 132 3.34 0.73 -8.94
C LEU A 132 3.52 -0.76 -9.25
N THR A 133 3.15 -1.19 -10.46
CA THR A 133 3.32 -2.57 -10.93
C THR A 133 4.79 -2.95 -10.99
N PHE A 134 5.66 -2.08 -11.51
CA PHE A 134 7.10 -2.31 -11.46
C PHE A 134 7.60 -2.50 -10.03
N GLY A 135 7.22 -1.62 -9.09
CA GLY A 135 7.59 -1.72 -7.69
C GLY A 135 7.11 -3.03 -7.03
N LEU A 136 5.88 -3.45 -7.31
CA LEU A 136 5.30 -4.69 -6.80
C LEU A 136 6.03 -5.95 -7.28
N VAL A 137 6.72 -5.90 -8.41
CA VAL A 137 7.48 -7.04 -8.96
C VAL A 137 8.96 -6.96 -8.60
N ALA A 138 9.56 -5.78 -8.72
CA ALA A 138 10.99 -5.59 -8.55
C ALA A 138 11.42 -5.65 -7.07
N VAL A 139 10.61 -5.12 -6.14
CA VAL A 139 10.95 -5.13 -4.70
C VAL A 139 11.01 -6.56 -4.14
N PRO A 140 10.03 -7.44 -4.37
CA PRO A 140 10.13 -8.83 -3.92
C PRO A 140 11.32 -9.58 -4.51
N ALA A 141 11.69 -9.30 -5.77
CA ALA A 141 12.85 -9.93 -6.41
C ALA A 141 14.16 -9.58 -5.67
N VAL A 142 14.39 -8.29 -5.38
CA VAL A 142 15.58 -7.85 -4.61
C VAL A 142 15.55 -8.38 -3.17
N MET A 143 14.38 -8.39 -2.52
CA MET A 143 14.27 -8.93 -1.17
C MET A 143 14.59 -10.42 -1.11
N ASN A 144 14.19 -11.18 -2.13
CA ASN A 144 14.53 -12.59 -2.24
C ASN A 144 16.05 -12.82 -2.41
N GLU A 145 16.75 -11.99 -3.19
CA GLU A 145 18.22 -12.02 -3.32
C GLU A 145 18.88 -11.79 -1.95
N ILE A 146 18.44 -10.77 -1.22
CA ILE A 146 18.95 -10.43 0.12
C ILE A 146 18.76 -11.60 1.10
N THR A 147 17.57 -12.21 1.13
CA THR A 147 17.27 -13.30 2.07
C THR A 147 17.95 -14.61 1.72
N THR A 148 18.34 -14.82 0.46
CA THR A 148 19.03 -16.03 0.00
C THR A 148 20.56 -15.90 0.03
N GLY A 149 21.09 -14.75 0.45
CA GLY A 149 22.53 -14.48 0.51
C GLY A 149 23.18 -14.29 -0.86
N VAL A 150 22.38 -14.04 -1.90
CA VAL A 150 22.86 -13.66 -3.23
C VAL A 150 23.22 -12.17 -3.19
N GLU A 151 24.33 -11.80 -3.81
CA GLU A 151 24.73 -10.39 -3.92
C GLU A 151 23.64 -9.59 -4.69
N PRO A 152 23.01 -8.57 -4.09
CA PRO A 152 21.89 -7.88 -4.72
C PRO A 152 22.29 -7.14 -5.99
N ASP A 153 21.47 -7.20 -7.04
CA ASP A 153 21.73 -6.43 -8.26
C ASP A 153 21.56 -4.91 -8.01
N MET A 154 22.70 -4.21 -7.92
CA MET A 154 22.74 -2.77 -7.70
C MET A 154 22.02 -1.97 -8.81
N ARG A 155 21.95 -2.50 -10.03
CA ARG A 155 21.22 -1.86 -11.14
C ARG A 155 19.72 -1.93 -10.90
N LEU A 156 19.23 -3.08 -10.45
CA LEU A 156 17.82 -3.26 -10.10
C LEU A 156 17.45 -2.38 -8.90
N PHE A 157 18.32 -2.30 -7.90
CA PHE A 157 18.14 -1.38 -6.76
C PHE A 157 18.01 0.08 -7.21
N LEU A 158 18.94 0.56 -8.05
CA LEU A 158 18.88 1.93 -8.61
C LEU A 158 17.64 2.13 -9.48
N ALA A 159 17.21 1.12 -10.25
CA ALA A 159 15.98 1.19 -11.03
C ALA A 159 14.73 1.31 -10.15
N ILE A 160 14.65 0.56 -9.04
CA ILE A 160 13.58 0.67 -8.03
C ILE A 160 13.56 2.08 -7.43
N PHE A 161 14.72 2.61 -7.07
CA PHE A 161 14.85 3.95 -6.51
C PHE A 161 14.36 5.03 -7.47
N LEU A 162 14.82 5.02 -8.72
CA LEU A 162 14.38 5.97 -9.75
C LEU A 162 12.89 5.81 -10.07
N ASN A 163 12.40 4.57 -10.17
CA ASN A 163 10.99 4.27 -10.32
C ASN A 163 10.16 4.87 -9.17
N ASN A 164 10.64 4.80 -7.94
CA ASN A 164 9.97 5.38 -6.79
C ASN A 164 9.87 6.92 -6.89
N ILE A 165 10.94 7.60 -7.32
CA ILE A 165 10.89 9.06 -7.56
C ILE A 165 9.85 9.40 -8.63
N CYS A 166 9.85 8.68 -9.76
CA CYS A 166 8.85 8.88 -10.82
C CYS A 166 7.43 8.61 -10.32
N TYR A 167 7.24 7.52 -9.58
CA TYR A 167 5.97 7.18 -8.95
C TYR A 167 5.47 8.31 -8.04
N LEU A 168 6.31 8.82 -7.15
CA LEU A 168 5.96 9.91 -6.24
C LEU A 168 5.61 11.19 -7.00
N ALA A 169 6.35 11.54 -8.06
CA ALA A 169 6.07 12.71 -8.88
C ALA A 169 4.70 12.60 -9.59
N VAL A 170 4.40 11.43 -10.16
CA VAL A 170 3.12 11.17 -10.83
C VAL A 170 1.97 11.12 -9.83
N LEU A 171 2.17 10.48 -8.68
CA LEU A 171 1.19 10.41 -7.61
C LEU A 171 0.88 11.80 -7.05
N LEU A 172 1.90 12.63 -6.79
CA LEU A 172 1.73 14.01 -6.35
C LEU A 172 0.93 14.82 -7.37
N THR A 173 1.26 14.69 -8.66
CA THR A 173 0.52 15.33 -9.76
C THR A 173 -0.94 14.91 -9.75
N LEU A 174 -1.23 13.62 -9.56
CA LEU A 174 -2.59 13.11 -9.46
C LEU A 174 -3.30 13.65 -8.21
N ILE A 175 -2.64 13.68 -7.05
CA ILE A 175 -3.20 14.25 -5.81
C ILE A 175 -3.55 15.72 -5.99
N ILE A 176 -2.66 16.52 -6.59
CA ILE A 176 -2.93 17.95 -6.88
C ILE A 176 -4.18 18.08 -7.75
N GLN A 177 -4.31 17.24 -8.78
CA GLN A 177 -5.48 17.22 -9.64
C GLN A 177 -6.74 16.84 -8.86
N LEU A 178 -6.69 15.83 -7.99
CA LEU A 178 -7.84 15.41 -7.20
C LEU A 178 -8.23 16.45 -6.12
N SER A 179 -7.29 17.24 -5.62
CA SER A 179 -7.51 18.28 -4.60
C SER A 179 -8.02 19.61 -5.16
N GLY A 180 -7.77 19.91 -6.45
CA GLY A 180 -8.16 21.18 -7.06
C GLY A 180 -9.67 21.42 -7.09
N ALA A 181 -10.13 22.65 -7.22
CA ALA A 181 -11.57 22.97 -7.31
C ALA A 181 -12.24 22.33 -8.54
N GLY A 182 -13.52 21.97 -8.42
CA GLY A 182 -14.33 21.50 -9.55
C GLY A 182 -14.65 22.61 -10.55
N GLN A 183 -15.03 22.24 -11.77
CA GLN A 183 -15.52 23.20 -12.77
C GLN A 183 -16.95 23.66 -12.41
N PRO A 184 -17.21 24.96 -12.27
CA PRO A 184 -18.56 25.44 -11.92
C PRO A 184 -19.55 25.27 -13.07
N GLU A 185 -19.06 25.21 -14.30
CA GLU A 185 -19.87 25.04 -15.50
C GLU A 185 -20.10 23.56 -15.84
N PRO A 186 -21.16 23.25 -16.61
CA PRO A 186 -21.31 21.95 -17.23
C PRO A 186 -20.10 21.62 -18.11
N ASN A 187 -19.66 20.36 -18.08
CA ASN A 187 -18.62 19.87 -18.97
C ASN A 187 -19.07 18.57 -19.66
N ARG A 188 -18.19 17.97 -20.48
CA ARG A 188 -18.49 16.73 -21.23
C ARG A 188 -18.91 15.52 -20.36
N PHE A 189 -18.74 15.61 -19.04
CA PHE A 189 -19.10 14.57 -18.08
C PHE A 189 -20.38 14.87 -17.30
N GLY A 190 -21.06 15.98 -17.61
CA GLY A 190 -22.35 16.35 -17.04
C GLY A 190 -22.36 17.69 -16.31
N PRO A 191 -23.53 18.06 -15.75
CA PRO A 191 -23.67 19.26 -14.95
C PRO A 191 -22.83 19.18 -13.66
N PRO A 192 -22.47 20.31 -13.06
CA PRO A 192 -21.82 20.34 -11.75
C PRO A 192 -22.66 19.58 -10.71
N THR A 193 -21.98 18.90 -9.79
CA THR A 193 -22.63 18.29 -8.63
C THR A 193 -23.17 19.38 -7.71
N ALA A 194 -24.44 19.26 -7.33
CA ALA A 194 -25.13 20.17 -6.41
C ALA A 194 -24.58 20.10 -4.97
#